data_AF-A0A920AP46-F1
#
_entry.id   AF-A0A920AP46-F1
#
_cell.length_a   1.000
_cell.length_b   1.000
_cell.length_c   1.000
_cell.angle_alpha   90.00
_cell.angle_beta   90.00
_cell.angle_gamma   90.00
#
_symmetry.space_group_name_H-M   'P 1'
#
loop_
_entity.id
_entity.type
_entity.pdbx_description
1 polymer ?
#
loop_
_entity_poly.entity_id
_entity_poly.type
_entity_poly.pdbx_seq_one_letter_code
_entity_poly.pdbx_strand_id
1 'polypeptide(L)'
;MSKSLKTIKNQGYTYSKDGAEWFKTTEFGDDKDRVLLRENKEPTYYLTDVGYHKNKIDRNFDSYINIFGADHHGYIPRLTGCL
;
A
#
# COMPACT_ATOMS: atom_id res chain seq x y z
N MET A 1 -0.63 -14.50 -6.20
CA MET A 1 -0.92 -13.05 -6.00
C MET A 1 -1.92 -12.91 -4.86
N SER A 2 -1.58 -12.14 -3.82
CA SER A 2 -2.45 -11.89 -2.66
C SER A 2 -3.72 -11.13 -3.06
N LYS A 3 -4.83 -11.36 -2.36
CA LYS A 3 -6.14 -10.71 -2.59
C LYS A 3 -6.04 -9.18 -2.60
N SER A 4 -5.21 -8.62 -1.71
CA SER A 4 -5.02 -7.18 -1.55
C SER A 4 -4.45 -6.50 -2.81
N LEU A 5 -3.48 -7.12 -3.49
CA LEU A 5 -2.92 -6.57 -4.73
C LEU A 5 -3.97 -6.50 -5.85
N LYS A 6 -4.85 -7.52 -5.94
CA LYS A 6 -5.95 -7.50 -6.91
C LYS A 6 -6.93 -6.37 -6.60
N THR A 7 -7.27 -6.14 -5.34
CA THR A 7 -8.17 -5.05 -4.95
C THR A 7 -7.62 -3.69 -5.35
N ILE A 8 -6.37 -3.41 -5.02
CA ILE A 8 -5.73 -2.11 -5.31
C ILE A 8 -5.61 -1.89 -6.82
N LYS A 9 -5.25 -2.94 -7.57
CA LYS A 9 -5.27 -2.89 -9.04
C LYS A 9 -6.66 -2.60 -9.60
N ASN A 10 -7.70 -3.26 -9.08
CA ASN A 10 -9.07 -3.11 -9.55
C ASN A 10 -9.65 -1.72 -9.23
N GLN A 11 -9.15 -1.04 -8.20
CA GLN A 11 -9.60 0.30 -7.83
C GLN A 11 -8.97 1.42 -8.69
N GLY A 12 -8.03 1.10 -9.60
CA GLY A 12 -7.44 2.09 -10.52
C GLY A 12 -6.33 2.96 -9.91
N TYR A 13 -5.87 2.61 -8.71
CA TYR A 13 -4.81 3.32 -8.00
C TYR A 13 -3.40 2.81 -8.31
N THR A 14 -3.25 1.88 -9.26
CA THR A 14 -1.93 1.42 -9.72
C THR A 14 -1.66 1.82 -11.16
N TYR A 15 -0.39 1.92 -11.51
CA TYR A 15 0.07 2.14 -12.88
C TYR A 15 1.40 1.44 -13.13
N SER A 16 1.68 1.12 -14.39
CA SER A 16 2.99 0.58 -14.79
C SER A 16 3.91 1.70 -15.27
N LYS A 17 5.16 1.70 -14.79
CA LYS A 17 6.20 2.63 -15.21
C LYS A 17 7.56 1.96 -15.03
N ASP A 18 8.42 2.11 -16.04
CA ASP A 18 9.79 1.56 -16.05
C ASP A 18 9.80 0.06 -15.72
N GLY A 19 8.89 -0.73 -16.31
CA GLY A 19 8.76 -2.17 -16.07
C GLY A 19 8.22 -2.58 -14.67
N ALA A 20 8.12 -1.64 -13.72
CA ALA A 20 7.60 -1.83 -12.38
C ALA A 20 6.11 -1.45 -12.27
N GLU A 21 5.43 -1.98 -11.24
CA GLU A 21 4.08 -1.57 -10.85
C GLU A 21 4.15 -0.61 -9.68
N TRP A 22 3.50 0.53 -9.83
CA TRP A 22 3.47 1.63 -8.86
C TRP A 22 2.07 1.82 -8.31
N PHE A 23 2.00 2.32 -7.08
CA PHE A 23 0.79 2.73 -6.40
C PHE A 23 0.79 4.25 -6.23
N LYS A 24 -0.34 4.89 -6.55
CA LYS A 24 -0.54 6.33 -6.54
C LYS A 24 -0.69 6.88 -5.12
N THR A 25 0.29 6.65 -4.25
CA THR A 25 0.24 7.09 -2.84
C THR A 25 0.18 8.61 -2.71
N THR A 26 0.61 9.36 -3.72
CA THR A 26 0.48 10.82 -3.75
C THR A 26 -0.96 11.30 -3.73
N GLU A 27 -1.90 10.54 -4.31
CA GLU A 27 -3.36 10.83 -4.21
C GLU A 27 -3.87 10.76 -2.76
N PHE A 28 -3.09 10.15 -1.86
CA PHE A 28 -3.42 9.97 -0.45
C PHE A 28 -2.49 10.75 0.50
N GLY A 29 -1.70 11.68 -0.03
CA GLY A 29 -0.86 12.60 0.76
C GLY A 29 0.55 12.09 1.09
N ASP A 30 1.03 11.05 0.42
CA ASP A 30 2.45 10.66 0.46
C ASP A 30 3.31 11.62 -0.39
N ASP A 31 4.62 11.66 -0.12
CA ASP A 31 5.55 12.55 -0.85
C ASP A 31 5.81 12.10 -2.29
N LYS A 32 5.69 10.80 -2.56
CA LYS A 32 5.85 10.19 -3.89
C LYS A 32 5.18 8.84 -3.98
N ASP A 33 4.83 8.46 -5.20
CA ASP A 33 4.27 7.15 -5.52
C ASP A 33 5.25 6.02 -5.16
N ARG A 34 4.70 4.86 -4.81
CA ARG A 34 5.47 3.73 -4.27
C ARG A 34 5.41 2.51 -5.17
N VAL A 35 6.55 1.87 -5.36
CA VAL A 35 6.64 0.61 -6.10
C VAL A 35 6.00 -0.52 -5.29
N LEU A 36 5.04 -1.22 -5.88
CA LEU A 36 4.45 -2.45 -5.35
C LEU A 36 5.18 -3.68 -5.87
N LEU A 37 5.46 -3.72 -7.18
CA LEU A 37 6.20 -4.79 -7.84
C LEU A 37 7.38 -4.19 -8.58
N ARG A 38 8.56 -4.74 -8.37
CA ARG A 38 9.77 -4.38 -9.12
C ARG A 38 9.66 -4.89 -10.56
N GLU A 39 10.59 -4.46 -11.41
CA GLU A 39 10.70 -4.90 -12.82
C GLU A 39 10.74 -6.42 -12.97
N ASN A 40 11.46 -7.10 -12.07
CA ASN A 40 11.57 -8.56 -12.01
C ASN A 40 10.33 -9.25 -11.41
N LYS A 41 9.21 -8.52 -11.22
CA LYS A 41 7.94 -8.98 -10.62
C LYS A 41 8.02 -9.38 -9.15
N GLU A 42 9.14 -9.11 -8.47
CA GLU A 42 9.24 -9.32 -7.03
C GLU A 42 8.46 -8.26 -6.24
N PRO A 43 7.73 -8.66 -5.18
CA PRO A 43 7.01 -7.74 -4.31
C PRO A 43 7.97 -6.90 -3.46
N THR A 44 7.59 -5.66 -3.19
CA THR A 44 8.30 -4.81 -2.22
C THR A 44 7.80 -5.06 -0.79
N TYR A 45 8.60 -4.67 0.20
CA TYR A 45 8.14 -4.64 1.60
C TYR A 45 6.89 -3.78 1.77
N TYR A 46 6.81 -2.69 1.02
CA TYR A 46 5.63 -1.83 1.02
C TYR A 46 4.35 -2.56 0.58
N LEU A 47 4.42 -3.38 -0.48
CA LEU A 47 3.28 -4.22 -0.88
C LEU A 47 2.88 -5.22 0.22
N THR A 48 3.85 -5.77 0.95
CA THR A 48 3.58 -6.68 2.08
C THR A 48 2.86 -5.97 3.21
N ASP A 49 3.30 -4.77 3.60
CA ASP A 49 2.66 -3.98 4.65
C ASP A 49 1.23 -3.60 4.28
N VAL A 50 1.04 -3.11 3.07
CA VAL A 50 -0.27 -2.81 2.50
C VAL A 50 -1.18 -4.04 2.50
N GLY A 51 -0.65 -5.18 2.07
CA GLY A 51 -1.37 -6.45 2.07
C GLY A 51 -1.82 -6.86 3.48
N TYR A 52 -0.94 -6.66 4.47
CA TYR A 52 -1.18 -6.97 5.87
C TYR A 52 -2.21 -6.03 6.51
N HIS A 53 -2.13 -4.73 6.25
CA HIS A 53 -3.12 -3.76 6.72
C HIS A 53 -4.50 -4.03 6.13
N LYS A 54 -4.60 -4.28 4.82
CA LYS A 54 -5.87 -4.64 4.20
C LYS A 54 -6.45 -5.93 4.76
N ASN A 55 -5.61 -6.93 5.04
CA ASN A 55 -6.05 -8.17 5.67
C ASN A 55 -6.64 -7.93 7.07
N LYS A 56 -6.05 -7.03 7.87
CA LYS A 56 -6.61 -6.64 9.17
C LYS A 56 -7.98 -5.98 9.02
N ILE A 57 -8.15 -5.09 8.05
CA ILE A 57 -9.43 -4.42 7.78
C ILE A 57 -10.50 -5.42 7.37
N ASP A 58 -10.15 -6.36 6.49
CA ASP A 58 -11.06 -7.40 6.02
C ASP A 58 -11.52 -8.37 7.11
N ARG A 59 -10.84 -8.40 8.26
CA ARG A 59 -11.25 -9.16 9.46
C ARG A 59 -12.32 -8.45 10.29
N ASN A 60 -12.68 -7.21 9.93
CA ASN A 60 -13.85 -6.47 10.41
C ASN A 60 -13.87 -6.25 11.94
N PHE A 61 -12.80 -5.66 12.47
CA PHE A 61 -12.74 -5.20 13.86
C PHE A 61 -13.35 -3.80 14.00
N ASP A 62 -13.89 -3.48 15.18
CA ASP A 62 -14.48 -2.16 15.46
C ASP A 62 -13.45 -1.03 15.56
N SER A 63 -12.18 -1.35 15.81
CA SER A 63 -11.12 -0.37 15.99
C SER A 63 -9.74 -0.91 15.61
N TYR A 64 -8.94 -0.04 15.02
CA TYR A 64 -7.56 -0.33 14.61
C TYR A 64 -6.63 0.72 15.20
N ILE A 65 -5.71 0.29 16.08
CA ILE A 65 -4.72 1.17 16.71
C ILE A 65 -3.35 0.84 16.13
N ASN A 66 -2.72 1.82 15.48
CA ASN A 66 -1.34 1.71 14.99
C ASN A 66 -0.44 2.56 15.89
N ILE A 67 0.62 1.96 16.44
CA ILE A 67 1.60 2.65 17.28
C ILE A 67 2.85 2.88 16.43
N PHE A 68 3.16 4.15 16.17
CA PHE A 68 4.30 4.57 15.36
C PHE A 68 5.30 5.35 16.18
N GLY A 69 6.60 5.20 15.85
CA GLY A 69 7.64 6.12 16.34
C GLY A 69 7.47 7.52 15.73
N ALA A 70 8.01 8.55 16.38
CA ALA A 70 7.91 9.94 15.90
C ALA A 70 8.54 10.16 14.51
N ASP A 71 9.50 9.32 14.15
CA ASP A 71 10.19 9.27 12.86
C ASP A 71 9.33 8.67 11.73
N HIS A 72 8.17 8.07 12.04
CA HIS A 72 7.29 7.39 11.09
C HIS A 72 6.07 8.23 10.63
N HIS A 73 6.07 9.54 10.87
CA HIS A 73 4.96 10.44 10.47
C HIS A 73 4.62 10.34 8.96
N GLY A 74 5.64 10.21 8.10
CA GLY A 74 5.46 10.03 6.66
C GLY A 74 4.91 8.66 6.25
N TYR A 75 4.75 7.71 7.18
CA TYR A 75 4.21 6.38 6.91
C TYR A 75 2.68 6.34 6.97
N ILE A 76 2.06 7.26 7.71
CA ILE A 76 0.60 7.30 7.84
C ILE A 76 -0.09 7.46 6.47
N PRO A 77 0.26 8.44 5.62
CA PRO A 77 -0.37 8.60 4.30
C PRO A 77 -0.21 7.38 3.39
N ARG A 78 0.91 6.66 3.55
CA ARG A 78 1.24 5.46 2.77
C ARG A 78 0.28 4.31 3.02
N LEU A 79 -0.28 4.23 4.23
CA LEU A 79 -1.23 3.19 4.60
C LEU A 79 -2.67 3.61 4.32
N THR A 80 -2.97 4.90 4.44
CA THR A 80 -4.33 5.44 4.23
C THR A 80 -4.86 5.14 2.84
N GLY A 81 -4.04 5.20 1.79
CA GLY A 81 -4.50 4.88 0.42
C GLY A 81 -4.89 3.42 0.19
N CYS A 82 -4.48 2.53 1.10
CA CYS A 82 -4.73 1.10 1.00
C CYS A 82 -5.93 0.63 1.84
N LEU A 83 -6.55 1.52 2.60
CA LEU A 83 -7.78 1.30 3.36
C LEU A 83 -8.97 1.30 2.38
#